data_AF-A0A955ZAT2-F1
#
_entry.id   AF-A0A955ZAT2-F1
#
_cell.length_a   1.000
_cell.length_b   1.000
_cell.length_c   1.000
_cell.angle_alpha   90.00
_cell.angle_beta   90.00
_cell.angle_gamma   90.00
#
_symmetry.space_group_name_H-M   'P 1'
#
loop_
_entity.id
_entity.type
_entity.pdbx_description
1 polymer ?
#
loop_
_entity_poly.entity_id
_entity_poly.type
_entity_poly.pdbx_seq_one_letter_code
_entity_poly.pdbx_strand_id
1 'polypeptide(L)'
;MANSAEQGIVRRGVLLGVLGAVSSLAIGRVLTACSSATEPVRPQARPADNDTKQPTPTDDDEYVPGTAPEQPKPENAVIGKPEWEARANELEAKGVYTKAAPGMWAGKERSHVPTITTQEDGVAVILVEHVMTPASNASDGGDAAVGDAARDADADAARDAGSTLPTPEHYVTTIWARDQAGRVVFLKRFAPTDPAPPFVAFRIPPGTTTLRAFEHCNLHGAWSTEPLAVT
;
A
#
# COMPACT_ATOMS: atom_id res chain seq x y z
N MET A 1 13.57 -57.88 -26.06
CA MET A 1 14.40 -56.98 -26.89
C MET A 1 14.36 -55.62 -26.21
N ALA A 2 15.07 -55.41 -25.10
CA ALA A 2 16.49 -55.05 -25.01
C ALA A 2 16.84 -53.79 -25.82
N ASN A 3 16.97 -52.64 -25.14
CA ASN A 3 18.20 -51.85 -25.18
C ASN A 3 18.25 -50.78 -24.07
N SER A 4 19.29 -50.90 -23.26
CA SER A 4 19.81 -49.97 -22.26
C SER A 4 20.70 -48.89 -22.91
N ALA A 5 20.82 -47.74 -22.24
CA ALA A 5 22.00 -46.86 -22.08
C ALA A 5 21.48 -45.54 -21.49
N GLU A 6 21.63 -45.20 -20.21
CA GLU A 6 22.82 -45.01 -19.38
C GLU A 6 23.89 -44.12 -20.04
N GLN A 7 23.97 -42.85 -19.60
CA GLN A 7 25.21 -42.10 -19.49
C GLN A 7 25.04 -40.93 -18.50
N GLY A 8 25.60 -41.12 -17.31
CA GLY A 8 25.73 -40.11 -16.27
C GLY A 8 26.89 -39.16 -16.56
N ILE A 9 26.70 -37.89 -16.23
CA ILE A 9 27.77 -36.90 -16.16
C ILE A 9 27.92 -36.47 -14.71
N VAL A 10 28.93 -37.06 -14.06
CA VAL A 10 29.44 -36.65 -12.76
C VAL A 10 30.36 -35.45 -12.97
N ARG A 11 29.94 -34.25 -12.53
CA ARG A 11 30.86 -33.11 -12.40
C ARG A 11 31.29 -32.96 -10.95
N ARG A 12 32.48 -33.50 -10.64
CA ARG A 12 33.30 -33.11 -9.49
C ARG A 12 33.93 -31.75 -9.80
N GLY A 13 33.78 -30.79 -8.89
CA GLY A 13 34.29 -29.44 -9.05
C GLY A 13 34.59 -28.76 -7.72
N VAL A 14 35.74 -29.13 -7.15
CA VAL A 14 36.68 -28.30 -6.36
C VAL A 14 36.13 -27.48 -5.19
N LEU A 15 36.39 -28.03 -4.00
CA LEU A 15 36.59 -27.30 -2.75
C LEU A 15 37.81 -26.36 -2.90
N LEU A 16 37.65 -25.06 -2.69
CA LEU A 16 38.76 -24.16 -2.37
C LEU A 16 38.37 -23.30 -1.18
N GLY A 17 39.00 -23.58 -0.05
CA GLY A 17 38.82 -22.84 1.19
C GLY A 17 39.50 -21.47 1.12
N VAL A 18 38.86 -20.48 1.72
CA VAL A 18 39.49 -19.24 2.15
C VAL A 18 39.29 -19.15 3.65
N LEU A 19 40.33 -19.54 4.39
CA LEU A 19 40.57 -19.05 5.74
C LEU A 19 40.93 -17.56 5.64
N GLY A 20 40.24 -16.72 6.39
CA GLY A 20 40.51 -15.28 6.41
C GLY A 20 40.03 -14.61 7.69
N ALA A 21 40.90 -14.66 8.70
CA ALA A 21 41.09 -13.71 9.80
C ALA A 21 39.86 -13.16 10.57
N VAL A 22 39.72 -13.67 11.80
CA VAL A 22 39.16 -12.94 12.94
C VAL A 22 40.02 -11.69 13.22
N SER A 23 39.44 -10.50 13.11
CA SER A 23 40.00 -9.28 13.70
C SER A 23 39.06 -8.74 14.77
N SER A 24 39.45 -9.03 16.01
CA SER A 24 38.99 -8.35 17.21
C SER A 24 39.56 -6.93 17.21
N LEU A 25 38.73 -5.88 17.23
CA LEU A 25 39.19 -4.54 17.62
C LEU A 25 38.24 -3.91 18.63
N ALA A 26 38.76 -3.90 19.86
CA ALA A 26 38.78 -2.83 20.85
C ALA A 26 37.52 -1.99 21.08
N ILE A 27 36.99 -2.20 22.28
CA ILE A 27 36.18 -1.29 23.09
C ILE A 27 36.91 0.05 23.26
N GLY A 28 36.33 1.13 22.73
CA GLY A 28 36.71 2.51 23.04
C GLY A 28 35.57 3.22 23.74
N ARG A 29 35.62 3.30 25.08
CA ARG A 29 34.81 4.24 25.87
C ARG A 29 35.36 5.65 25.62
N VAL A 30 34.55 6.55 25.09
CA VAL A 30 34.79 8.00 25.17
C VAL A 30 33.72 8.59 26.07
N LEU A 31 34.17 9.03 27.24
CA LEU A 31 33.46 9.94 28.12
C LEU A 31 33.75 11.39 27.70
N THR A 32 32.82 12.28 28.06
CA THR A 32 33.03 13.71 28.37
C THR A 32 32.94 14.69 27.20
N ALA A 33 31.88 15.52 27.18
CA ALA A 33 31.95 16.87 27.78
C ALA A 33 30.59 17.59 27.68
N CYS A 34 30.13 18.12 28.81
CA CYS A 34 29.08 19.13 28.85
C CYS A 34 29.60 20.40 28.19
N SER A 35 28.81 21.00 27.30
CA SER A 35 28.99 22.41 26.91
C SER A 35 27.64 23.11 27.04
N SER A 36 27.52 23.88 28.11
CA SER A 36 26.47 24.88 28.29
C SER A 36 26.76 26.03 27.34
N ALA A 37 26.10 26.03 26.19
CA ALA A 37 26.11 27.18 25.29
C ALA A 37 24.98 28.14 25.69
N THR A 38 25.36 29.37 26.02
CA THR A 38 24.48 30.51 26.19
C THR A 38 23.68 30.76 24.90
N GLU A 39 22.35 30.70 24.98
CA GLU A 39 21.49 31.04 23.84
C GLU A 39 21.49 32.56 23.60
N PRO A 40 21.67 33.03 22.34
CA PRO A 40 21.39 34.41 21.99
C PRO A 40 19.87 34.63 22.01
N VAL A 41 19.44 35.76 22.60
CA VAL A 41 18.05 36.23 22.64
C VAL A 41 17.46 36.21 21.23
N ARG A 42 16.56 35.26 20.98
CA ARG A 42 15.80 35.12 19.73
C ARG A 42 14.80 36.27 19.65
N PRO A 43 14.79 37.08 18.57
CA PRO A 43 13.75 38.08 18.37
C PRO A 43 12.38 37.38 18.32
N GLN A 44 11.43 37.86 19.13
CA GLN A 44 10.07 37.35 19.18
C GLN A 44 9.45 37.45 17.78
N ALA A 45 9.26 36.30 17.14
CA ALA A 45 8.45 36.19 15.95
C ALA A 45 7.01 36.62 16.30
N ARG A 46 6.44 37.48 15.46
CA ARG A 46 5.02 37.84 15.50
C ARG A 46 4.16 36.56 15.53
N PRO A 47 3.05 36.53 16.29
CA PRO A 47 2.10 35.42 16.21
C PRO A 47 1.59 35.33 14.78
N ALA A 48 1.88 34.21 14.12
CA ALA A 48 1.26 33.86 12.86
C ALA A 48 -0.16 33.36 13.18
N ASP A 49 -1.11 34.30 13.23
CA ASP A 49 -2.53 33.98 13.11
C ASP A 49 -2.77 33.51 11.67
N ASN A 50 -2.65 32.19 11.47
CA ASN A 50 -3.29 31.49 10.35
C ASN A 50 -3.51 30.03 10.74
N ASP A 51 -4.22 29.83 11.84
CA ASP A 51 -4.74 28.52 12.28
C ASP A 51 -5.98 28.15 11.45
N THR A 52 -5.80 28.04 10.13
CA THR A 52 -6.70 27.23 9.30
C THR A 52 -6.20 25.80 9.39
N LYS A 53 -6.38 25.19 10.56
CA LYS A 53 -6.11 23.77 10.77
C LYS A 53 -6.99 23.03 9.77
N GLN A 54 -6.40 22.60 8.66
CA GLN A 54 -7.08 21.77 7.68
C GLN A 54 -7.73 20.62 8.46
N PRO A 55 -9.05 20.39 8.31
CA PRO A 55 -9.72 19.35 9.07
C PRO A 55 -8.96 18.06 8.84
N THR A 56 -8.73 17.31 9.92
CA THR A 56 -8.12 15.98 9.81
C THR A 56 -8.92 15.19 8.78
N PRO A 57 -8.28 14.69 7.71
CA PRO A 57 -8.99 13.87 6.73
C PRO A 57 -9.69 12.71 7.46
N THR A 58 -11.00 12.55 7.27
CA THR A 58 -11.76 11.44 7.86
C THR A 58 -11.95 10.35 6.83
N ASP A 59 -11.97 9.08 7.25
CA ASP A 59 -12.20 7.92 6.37
C ASP A 59 -13.62 7.84 5.76
N ASP A 60 -14.53 8.74 6.12
CA ASP A 60 -15.98 8.56 5.86
C ASP A 60 -16.39 8.69 4.39
N ASP A 61 -15.58 9.35 3.56
CA ASP A 61 -15.81 9.56 2.12
C ASP A 61 -15.17 8.49 1.23
N GLU A 62 -14.23 7.71 1.76
CA GLU A 62 -13.38 6.79 0.97
C GLU A 62 -13.54 5.31 1.37
N TYR A 63 -14.10 5.08 2.55
CA TYR A 63 -14.30 3.75 3.06
C TYR A 63 -15.44 3.03 2.32
N VAL A 64 -15.09 1.92 1.68
CA VAL A 64 -16.07 0.97 1.15
C VAL A 64 -15.95 -0.32 1.96
N PRO A 65 -16.90 -0.61 2.86
CA PRO A 65 -16.88 -1.87 3.58
C PRO A 65 -16.99 -3.01 2.57
N GLY A 66 -16.21 -4.05 2.75
CA GLY A 66 -16.45 -5.26 1.99
C GLY A 66 -15.71 -6.44 2.55
N THR A 67 -16.16 -7.61 2.14
CA THR A 67 -15.42 -8.84 2.31
C THR A 67 -14.89 -9.24 0.96
N ALA A 68 -13.67 -9.79 0.91
CA ALA A 68 -13.25 -10.53 -0.27
C ALA A 68 -14.30 -11.61 -0.56
N PRO A 69 -14.57 -11.94 -1.84
CA PRO A 69 -15.49 -13.02 -2.17
C PRO A 69 -15.06 -14.31 -1.48
N GLU A 70 -16.02 -15.15 -1.13
CA GLU A 70 -15.82 -16.32 -0.27
C GLU A 70 -14.74 -17.28 -0.80
N GLN A 71 -14.54 -17.34 -2.12
CA GLN A 71 -13.44 -18.09 -2.75
C GLN A 71 -12.94 -17.39 -4.02
N PRO A 72 -11.96 -16.48 -3.91
CA PRO A 72 -11.36 -15.86 -5.09
C PRO A 72 -10.50 -16.89 -5.83
N LYS A 73 -10.64 -16.99 -7.16
CA LYS A 73 -9.74 -17.83 -7.97
C LYS A 73 -8.30 -17.33 -7.80
N PRO A 74 -7.39 -18.11 -7.18
CA PRO A 74 -6.06 -17.61 -6.89
C PRO A 74 -5.21 -17.52 -8.16
N GLU A 75 -4.46 -16.44 -8.28
CA GLU A 75 -3.42 -16.27 -9.29
C GLU A 75 -2.11 -16.95 -8.84
N ASN A 76 -1.24 -17.30 -9.79
CA ASN A 76 0.06 -17.88 -9.47
C ASN A 76 1.06 -16.78 -9.11
N ALA A 77 1.59 -16.84 -7.89
CA ALA A 77 2.70 -15.99 -7.47
C ALA A 77 3.99 -16.33 -8.23
N VAL A 78 4.81 -15.31 -8.48
CA VAL A 78 6.14 -15.47 -9.07
C VAL A 78 7.10 -14.60 -8.29
N ILE A 79 8.10 -15.23 -7.68
CA ILE A 79 9.07 -14.54 -6.84
C ILE A 79 10.03 -13.72 -7.71
N GLY A 80 10.18 -12.43 -7.39
CA GLY A 80 11.27 -11.60 -7.89
C GLY A 80 11.20 -11.29 -9.39
N LYS A 81 9.98 -11.15 -9.94
CA LYS A 81 9.82 -10.66 -11.31
C LYS A 81 10.42 -9.26 -11.44
N PRO A 82 11.39 -9.02 -12.35
CA PRO A 82 12.09 -7.74 -12.43
C PRO A 82 11.15 -6.53 -12.63
N GLU A 83 10.11 -6.68 -13.45
CA GLU A 83 9.12 -5.64 -13.70
C GLU A 83 8.24 -5.34 -12.48
N TRP A 84 8.01 -6.34 -11.61
CA TRP A 84 7.26 -6.16 -10.37
C TRP A 84 8.11 -5.45 -9.32
N GLU A 85 9.37 -5.86 -9.17
CA GLU A 85 10.32 -5.19 -8.28
C GLU A 85 10.51 -3.73 -8.67
N ALA A 86 10.71 -3.45 -9.96
CA ALA A 86 10.85 -2.09 -10.46
C ALA A 86 9.64 -1.22 -10.12
N ARG A 87 8.43 -1.75 -10.31
CA ARG A 87 7.19 -1.02 -9.99
C ARG A 87 7.01 -0.81 -8.48
N ALA A 88 7.21 -1.84 -7.67
CA ALA A 88 7.09 -1.72 -6.21
C ALA A 88 8.10 -0.70 -5.67
N ASN A 89 9.35 -0.77 -6.11
CA ASN A 89 10.39 0.17 -5.69
C ASN A 89 10.07 1.62 -6.12
N GLU A 90 9.50 1.84 -7.31
CA GLU A 90 9.05 3.16 -7.76
C GLU A 90 7.98 3.76 -6.84
N LEU A 91 7.03 2.94 -6.40
CA LEU A 91 5.94 3.37 -5.51
C LEU A 91 6.45 3.63 -4.09
N GLU A 92 7.27 2.73 -3.56
CA GLU A 92 7.84 2.83 -2.21
C GLU A 92 8.85 3.98 -2.06
N ALA A 93 9.54 4.37 -3.14
CA ALA A 93 10.49 5.48 -3.14
C ALA A 93 9.85 6.83 -2.77
N LYS A 94 8.53 6.96 -2.87
CA LYS A 94 7.78 8.17 -2.47
C LYS A 94 7.44 8.21 -0.98
N GLY A 95 7.79 7.16 -0.24
CA GLY A 95 7.40 6.94 1.15
C GLY A 95 6.32 5.88 1.27
N VAL A 96 6.34 5.16 2.39
CA VAL A 96 5.35 4.13 2.72
C VAL A 96 4.75 4.47 4.08
N TYR A 97 3.44 4.63 4.13
CA TYR A 97 2.69 4.86 5.34
C TYR A 97 2.29 3.53 5.99
N THR A 98 2.10 3.57 7.30
CA THR A 98 1.62 2.40 8.06
C THR A 98 0.55 2.85 9.04
N LYS A 99 -0.19 1.89 9.60
CA LYS A 99 -1.14 2.17 10.68
C LYS A 99 -0.50 2.91 11.87
N ALA A 100 0.77 2.62 12.17
CA ALA A 100 1.50 3.24 13.28
C ALA A 100 2.17 4.56 12.91
N ALA A 101 2.39 4.80 11.61
CA ALA A 101 3.03 6.00 11.07
C ALA A 101 2.29 6.48 9.81
N PRO A 102 1.07 7.03 9.96
CA PRO A 102 0.23 7.46 8.84
C PRO A 102 0.70 8.79 8.21
N GLY A 103 1.60 9.52 8.89
CA GLY A 103 2.12 10.79 8.42
C GLY A 103 1.01 11.85 8.28
N MET A 104 0.96 12.49 7.12
CA MET A 104 -0.06 13.52 6.81
C MET A 104 -1.47 12.95 6.60
N TRP A 105 -1.59 11.62 6.52
CA TRP A 105 -2.86 10.91 6.27
C TRP A 105 -3.41 10.27 7.55
N ALA A 106 -3.06 10.80 8.72
CA ALA A 106 -3.62 10.35 9.98
C ALA A 106 -5.16 10.44 9.94
N GLY A 107 -5.85 9.35 10.27
CA GLY A 107 -7.31 9.22 10.15
C GLY A 107 -7.82 8.55 8.86
N LYS A 108 -6.92 8.20 7.91
CA LYS A 108 -7.24 7.47 6.68
C LYS A 108 -6.79 6.00 6.69
N GLU A 109 -6.32 5.51 7.84
CA GLU A 109 -5.66 4.21 7.94
C GLU A 109 -6.60 3.04 7.69
N ARG A 110 -7.91 3.19 7.98
CA ARG A 110 -8.87 2.09 7.80
C ARG A 110 -9.00 1.73 6.33
N SER A 111 -9.09 2.74 5.46
CA SER A 111 -9.34 2.53 4.03
C SER A 111 -8.07 2.14 3.26
N HIS A 112 -6.88 2.47 3.77
CA HIS A 112 -5.62 2.31 3.03
C HIS A 112 -4.69 1.23 3.55
N VAL A 113 -4.70 0.92 4.85
CA VAL A 113 -3.85 -0.18 5.35
C VAL A 113 -4.48 -1.49 4.87
N PRO A 114 -3.80 -2.27 4.01
CA PRO A 114 -4.41 -3.49 3.49
C PRO A 114 -4.72 -4.47 4.63
N THR A 115 -5.74 -5.30 4.43
CA THR A 115 -5.94 -6.50 5.24
C THR A 115 -5.40 -7.69 4.47
N ILE A 116 -4.50 -8.45 5.09
CA ILE A 116 -3.98 -9.71 4.54
C ILE A 116 -4.40 -10.89 5.42
N THR A 117 -4.93 -11.93 4.79
CA THR A 117 -5.32 -13.20 5.44
C THR A 117 -4.79 -14.39 4.65
N THR A 118 -4.68 -15.55 5.31
CA THR A 118 -4.37 -16.83 4.67
C THR A 118 -5.56 -17.78 4.74
N GLN A 119 -5.74 -18.59 3.70
CA GLN A 119 -6.70 -19.68 3.65
C GLN A 119 -5.98 -21.03 3.85
N GLU A 120 -6.73 -22.08 4.22
CA GLU A 120 -6.18 -23.41 4.52
C GLU A 120 -5.44 -24.07 3.35
N ASP A 121 -5.71 -23.65 2.12
CA ASP A 121 -5.13 -24.19 0.89
C ASP A 121 -3.84 -23.47 0.43
N GLY A 122 -3.26 -22.63 1.30
CA GLY A 122 -2.04 -21.86 1.00
C GLY A 122 -2.30 -20.68 0.06
N VAL A 123 -3.51 -20.15 0.04
CA VAL A 123 -3.87 -18.91 -0.67
C VAL A 123 -3.79 -17.72 0.29
N ALA A 124 -3.10 -16.66 -0.12
CA ALA A 124 -3.15 -15.37 0.53
C ALA A 124 -4.20 -14.49 -0.16
N VAL A 125 -5.00 -13.79 0.64
CA VAL A 125 -5.96 -12.77 0.17
C VAL A 125 -5.55 -11.43 0.72
N ILE A 126 -5.46 -10.43 -0.15
CA ILE A 126 -5.24 -9.02 0.25
C ILE A 126 -6.48 -8.24 -0.17
N LEU A 127 -7.06 -7.52 0.77
CA LEU A 127 -8.24 -6.67 0.61
C LEU A 127 -7.90 -5.24 1.06
N VAL A 128 -8.37 -4.24 0.31
CA VAL A 128 -8.24 -2.82 0.67
C VAL A 128 -9.62 -2.20 0.64
N GLU A 129 -10.14 -1.74 1.78
CA GLU A 129 -11.52 -1.21 1.94
C GLU A 129 -11.66 0.23 1.40
N HIS A 130 -11.37 0.41 0.11
CA HIS A 130 -11.26 1.71 -0.55
C HIS A 130 -12.17 1.83 -1.78
N VAL A 131 -12.60 3.05 -2.10
CA VAL A 131 -13.34 3.37 -3.34
C VAL A 131 -12.53 3.08 -4.62
N MET A 132 -13.24 2.82 -5.73
CA MET A 132 -12.70 2.71 -7.09
C MET A 132 -13.52 3.62 -8.00
N THR A 133 -13.28 4.93 -7.89
CA THR A 133 -14.09 5.95 -8.56
C THR A 133 -13.35 6.48 -9.79
N PRO A 134 -13.86 6.24 -11.02
CA PRO A 134 -13.32 6.88 -12.21
C PRO A 134 -13.55 8.39 -12.19
N ALA A 135 -12.75 9.12 -12.95
CA ALA A 135 -13.07 10.51 -13.24
C ALA A 135 -14.46 10.57 -13.89
N SER A 136 -15.36 11.37 -13.33
CA SER A 136 -16.65 11.66 -13.94
C SER A 136 -16.59 13.05 -14.58
N ASN A 137 -17.18 13.18 -15.76
CA ASN A 137 -17.46 14.51 -16.29
C ASN A 137 -18.73 15.03 -15.61
N ALA A 138 -18.71 16.31 -15.27
CA ALA A 138 -19.84 17.15 -14.82
C ALA A 138 -21.18 16.99 -15.58
N SER A 139 -21.17 16.34 -16.73
CA SER A 139 -22.23 16.39 -17.74
C SER A 139 -23.14 15.16 -17.79
N ASP A 140 -22.94 14.13 -16.96
CA ASP A 140 -23.83 12.96 -16.96
C ASP A 140 -25.07 13.14 -16.09
N GLY A 141 -25.39 14.40 -15.76
CA GLY A 141 -26.72 14.82 -15.35
C GLY A 141 -27.71 14.51 -16.47
N GLY A 142 -28.17 13.26 -16.51
CA GLY A 142 -29.32 12.88 -17.29
C GLY A 142 -30.46 13.83 -16.95
N ASP A 143 -31.13 14.30 -18.01
CA ASP A 143 -32.31 15.17 -17.99
C ASP A 143 -33.50 14.53 -17.25
N ALA A 144 -33.35 14.21 -15.96
CA ALA A 144 -34.46 14.02 -15.07
C ALA A 144 -35.06 15.41 -14.85
N ALA A 145 -36.03 15.71 -15.71
CA ALA A 145 -36.88 16.89 -15.66
C ALA A 145 -37.20 17.27 -14.22
N VAL A 146 -36.48 18.26 -13.70
CA VAL A 146 -36.91 19.04 -12.55
C VAL A 146 -38.16 19.78 -12.99
N GLY A 147 -39.32 19.20 -12.66
CA GLY A 147 -40.59 19.87 -12.82
C GLY A 147 -40.54 21.21 -12.09
N ASP A 148 -41.02 22.26 -12.76
CA ASP A 148 -41.04 23.68 -12.38
C ASP A 148 -41.81 24.01 -11.08
N ALA A 149 -42.00 23.05 -10.17
CA ALA A 149 -42.91 23.13 -9.02
C ALA A 149 -42.24 23.47 -7.67
N ALA A 150 -40.95 23.79 -7.62
CA ALA A 150 -40.27 24.14 -6.37
C ALA A 150 -39.51 25.47 -6.48
N ARG A 151 -40.26 26.56 -6.67
CA ARG A 151 -39.83 27.89 -6.24
C ARG A 151 -40.67 28.21 -5.00
N ASP A 152 -40.00 28.47 -3.87
CA ASP A 152 -40.52 29.07 -2.62
C ASP A 152 -40.49 28.23 -1.31
N ALA A 153 -39.65 27.19 -1.19
CA ALA A 153 -39.35 26.61 0.12
C ALA A 153 -37.85 26.28 0.31
N ASP A 154 -37.26 26.92 1.32
CA ASP A 154 -35.99 26.66 2.01
C ASP A 154 -34.67 26.68 1.19
N ALA A 155 -33.99 27.83 1.30
CA ALA A 155 -32.65 28.07 0.76
C ALA A 155 -31.52 27.21 1.38
N ASP A 156 -31.79 26.41 2.40
CA ASP A 156 -30.82 25.50 3.01
C ASP A 156 -30.87 24.06 2.47
N ALA A 157 -31.92 23.68 1.73
CA ALA A 157 -32.00 22.36 1.07
C ALA A 157 -31.26 22.31 -0.30
N ALA A 158 -30.83 23.45 -0.83
CA ALA A 158 -30.21 23.56 -2.16
C ALA A 158 -28.69 23.31 -2.19
N ARG A 159 -28.04 23.05 -1.05
CA ARG A 159 -26.58 22.82 -1.02
C ARG A 159 -26.15 21.39 -1.33
N ASP A 160 -27.08 20.43 -1.29
CA ASP A 160 -26.79 19.01 -1.53
C ASP A 160 -27.35 18.51 -2.88
N ALA A 161 -27.91 19.42 -3.69
CA ALA A 161 -28.32 19.12 -5.05
C ALA A 161 -27.08 19.05 -5.96
N GLY A 162 -26.39 17.92 -5.94
CA GLY A 162 -25.50 17.42 -6.99
C GLY A 162 -24.48 18.44 -7.50
N SER A 163 -23.30 18.46 -6.86
CA SER A 163 -22.13 19.15 -7.42
C SER A 163 -21.93 18.73 -8.89
N THR A 164 -22.13 19.66 -9.82
CA THR A 164 -21.89 19.49 -11.26
C THR A 164 -20.42 19.68 -11.60
N LEU A 165 -19.50 19.53 -10.65
CA LEU A 165 -18.07 19.58 -10.92
C LEU A 165 -17.55 18.18 -11.21
N PRO A 166 -16.61 18.03 -12.14
CA PRO A 166 -15.99 16.72 -12.39
C PRO A 166 -15.35 16.21 -11.11
N THR A 167 -15.69 14.99 -10.70
CA THR A 167 -15.02 14.35 -9.57
C THR A 167 -13.65 13.87 -10.05
N PRO A 168 -12.54 14.23 -9.37
CA PRO A 168 -11.24 13.67 -9.72
C PRO A 168 -11.25 12.16 -9.52
N GLU A 169 -10.47 11.46 -10.35
CA GLU A 169 -10.28 10.02 -10.24
C GLU A 169 -9.68 9.66 -8.88
N HIS A 170 -10.20 8.62 -8.23
CA HIS A 170 -9.75 8.21 -6.90
C HIS A 170 -9.91 6.71 -6.70
N TYR A 171 -8.79 6.00 -6.65
CA TYR A 171 -8.76 4.54 -6.65
C TYR A 171 -7.40 3.98 -6.21
N VAL A 172 -7.42 2.72 -5.80
CA VAL A 172 -6.20 1.93 -5.60
C VAL A 172 -5.64 1.55 -6.96
N THR A 173 -4.42 1.97 -7.24
CA THR A 173 -3.75 1.72 -8.53
C THR A 173 -3.03 0.38 -8.57
N THR A 174 -2.54 -0.11 -7.42
CA THR A 174 -1.67 -1.29 -7.35
C THR A 174 -1.76 -1.94 -5.97
N ILE A 175 -1.84 -3.26 -5.92
CA ILE A 175 -1.65 -4.07 -4.70
C ILE A 175 -0.47 -5.02 -4.94
N TRP A 176 0.42 -5.16 -3.95
CA TRP A 176 1.53 -6.10 -4.02
C TRP A 176 1.84 -6.73 -2.66
N ALA A 177 2.62 -7.80 -2.69
CA ALA A 177 3.09 -8.49 -1.49
C ALA A 177 4.59 -8.77 -1.58
N ARG A 178 5.31 -8.58 -0.47
CA ARG A 178 6.71 -8.97 -0.31
C ARG A 178 6.88 -10.14 0.66
N ASP A 179 7.86 -11.00 0.41
CA ASP A 179 8.25 -12.10 1.29
C ASP A 179 9.24 -11.67 2.40
N GLN A 180 9.69 -12.65 3.21
CA GLN A 180 10.70 -12.45 4.26
C GLN A 180 12.06 -11.93 3.76
N ALA A 181 12.39 -12.13 2.48
CA ALA A 181 13.62 -11.63 1.87
C ALA A 181 13.42 -10.25 1.23
N GLY A 182 12.23 -9.65 1.39
CA GLY A 182 11.87 -8.37 0.79
C GLY A 182 11.57 -8.45 -0.71
N ARG A 183 11.42 -9.64 -1.29
CA ARG A 183 11.15 -9.81 -2.73
C ARG A 183 9.66 -9.74 -2.99
N VAL A 184 9.26 -9.10 -4.09
CA VAL A 184 7.86 -9.10 -4.55
C VAL A 184 7.47 -10.49 -5.02
N VAL A 185 6.44 -11.06 -4.42
CA VAL A 185 5.90 -12.38 -4.76
C VAL A 185 4.61 -12.31 -5.57
N PHE A 186 3.91 -11.19 -5.49
CA PHE A 186 2.68 -10.92 -6.23
C PHE A 186 2.52 -9.42 -6.45
N LEU A 187 2.01 -9.02 -7.61
CA LEU A 187 1.65 -7.64 -7.91
C LEU A 187 0.49 -7.62 -8.91
N LYS A 188 -0.52 -6.79 -8.62
CA LYS A 188 -1.62 -6.51 -9.54
C LYS A 188 -1.84 -5.00 -9.67
N ARG A 189 -2.06 -4.56 -10.90
CA ARG A 189 -2.49 -3.20 -11.23
C ARG A 189 -3.99 -3.19 -11.43
N PHE A 190 -4.60 -2.07 -11.11
CA PHE A 190 -6.03 -1.84 -11.25
C PHE A 190 -6.29 -0.65 -12.16
N ALA A 191 -7.48 -0.63 -12.75
CA ALA A 191 -8.11 0.52 -13.38
C ALA A 191 -9.12 1.13 -12.40
N PRO A 192 -9.44 2.43 -12.51
CA PRO A 192 -10.45 3.05 -11.65
C PRO A 192 -11.85 2.48 -11.85
N THR A 193 -12.10 1.77 -12.96
CA THR A 193 -13.37 1.09 -13.27
C THR A 193 -13.44 -0.34 -12.71
N ASP A 194 -12.38 -0.82 -12.06
CA ASP A 194 -12.43 -2.14 -11.42
C ASP A 194 -13.38 -2.12 -10.21
N PRO A 195 -13.98 -3.27 -9.82
CA PRO A 195 -14.91 -3.32 -8.70
C PRO A 195 -14.28 -2.88 -7.36
N ALA A 196 -15.04 -2.12 -6.58
CA ALA A 196 -14.73 -1.80 -5.19
C ALA A 196 -15.39 -2.81 -4.21
N PRO A 197 -14.76 -3.12 -3.07
CA PRO A 197 -13.37 -2.80 -2.75
C PRO A 197 -12.38 -3.66 -3.56
N PRO A 198 -11.19 -3.13 -3.91
CA PRO A 198 -10.18 -3.90 -4.62
C PRO A 198 -9.61 -5.00 -3.72
N PHE A 199 -9.53 -6.21 -4.29
CA PHE A 199 -8.90 -7.35 -3.63
C PHE A 199 -8.11 -8.19 -4.63
N VAL A 200 -7.17 -8.98 -4.11
CA VAL A 200 -6.40 -9.97 -4.86
C VAL A 200 -6.27 -11.26 -4.08
N ALA A 201 -6.11 -12.37 -4.79
CA ALA A 201 -5.80 -13.65 -4.19
C ALA A 201 -4.72 -14.38 -4.99
N PHE A 202 -3.76 -14.97 -4.30
CA PHE A 202 -2.67 -15.69 -4.94
C PHE A 202 -2.19 -16.87 -4.12
N ARG A 203 -1.66 -17.89 -4.79
CA ARG A 203 -1.00 -19.02 -4.12
C ARG A 203 0.32 -18.55 -3.50
N ILE A 204 0.50 -18.77 -2.21
CA ILE A 204 1.73 -18.44 -1.50
C ILE A 204 2.87 -19.30 -2.06
N PRO A 205 4.01 -18.70 -2.48
CA PRO A 205 5.15 -19.48 -2.94
C PRO A 205 5.68 -20.44 -1.86
N PRO A 206 6.12 -21.66 -2.22
CA PRO A 206 6.75 -22.56 -1.27
C PRO A 206 7.97 -21.94 -0.58
N GLY A 207 8.07 -22.10 0.73
CA GLY A 207 9.16 -21.56 1.54
C GLY A 207 9.03 -20.09 1.91
N THR A 208 7.92 -19.42 1.55
CA THR A 208 7.54 -18.14 2.15
C THR A 208 7.13 -18.36 3.60
N THR A 209 7.72 -17.59 4.53
CA THR A 209 7.41 -17.67 5.97
C THR A 209 6.74 -16.41 6.50
N THR A 210 6.89 -15.29 5.78
CA THR A 210 6.18 -14.06 6.07
C THR A 210 5.72 -13.38 4.79
N LEU A 211 4.62 -12.66 4.88
CA LEU A 211 4.12 -11.76 3.85
C LEU A 211 3.88 -10.38 4.44
N ARG A 212 4.30 -9.33 3.73
CA ARG A 212 3.87 -7.96 3.98
C ARG A 212 3.07 -7.48 2.78
N ALA A 213 1.84 -7.03 3.00
CA ALA A 213 0.98 -6.51 1.95
C ALA A 213 1.14 -4.99 1.84
N PHE A 214 0.94 -4.52 0.62
CA PHE A 214 1.02 -3.11 0.28
C PHE A 214 -0.07 -2.74 -0.72
N GLU A 215 -0.48 -1.48 -0.69
CA GLU A 215 -1.30 -0.86 -1.72
C GLU A 215 -0.74 0.51 -2.09
N HIS A 216 -1.16 1.04 -3.24
CA HIS A 216 -0.92 2.42 -3.61
C HIS A 216 -2.18 3.07 -4.19
N CYS A 217 -2.68 4.10 -3.49
CA CYS A 217 -3.74 4.98 -3.93
C CYS A 217 -3.17 6.14 -4.75
N ASN A 218 -3.85 6.53 -5.83
CA ASN A 218 -3.39 7.62 -6.70
C ASN A 218 -3.31 8.98 -5.98
N LEU A 219 -4.08 9.17 -4.90
CA LEU A 219 -4.10 10.40 -4.10
C LEU A 219 -3.32 10.29 -2.79
N HIS A 220 -3.28 9.11 -2.16
CA HIS A 220 -2.78 8.94 -0.80
C HIS A 220 -1.46 8.15 -0.68
N GLY A 221 -0.84 7.82 -1.80
CA GLY A 221 0.48 7.19 -1.84
C GLY A 221 0.43 5.72 -1.44
N ALA A 222 1.59 5.19 -1.01
CA ALA A 222 1.76 3.78 -0.69
C ALA A 222 1.54 3.50 0.80
N TRP A 223 0.81 2.42 1.10
CA TRP A 223 0.55 1.95 2.46
C TRP A 223 0.97 0.50 2.63
N SER A 224 1.30 0.11 3.86
CA SER A 224 1.69 -1.26 4.17
C SER A 224 1.15 -1.77 5.49
N THR A 225 1.01 -3.09 5.55
CA THR A 225 0.68 -3.83 6.76
C THR A 225 1.92 -4.08 7.61
N GLU A 226 1.71 -4.52 8.85
CA GLU A 226 2.74 -5.30 9.55
C GLU A 226 2.95 -6.66 8.85
N PRO A 227 4.12 -7.32 9.01
CA PRO A 227 4.34 -8.65 8.46
C PRO A 227 3.39 -9.67 9.08
N LEU A 228 2.69 -10.41 8.22
CA LEU A 228 1.92 -11.59 8.57
C LEU A 228 2.81 -12.83 8.50
N ALA A 229 2.88 -13.61 9.57
CA ALA A 229 3.49 -14.94 9.52
C ALA A 229 2.60 -15.89 8.72
N VAL A 230 3.19 -16.62 7.78
CA VAL A 230 2.49 -17.63 6.97
C VAL A 230 3.22 -18.96 7.13
N THR A 231 2.46 -20.04 7.30
CA THR A 231 2.96 -21.39 7.61
C THR A 231 2.52 -22.38 6.56
#